data_AF-A0A7X8WX86-F1
#
_entry.id   AF-A0A7X8WX86-F1
#
_cell.length_a   1.000
_cell.length_b   1.000
_cell.length_c   1.000
_cell.angle_alpha   90.00
_cell.angle_beta   90.00
_cell.angle_gamma   90.00
#
_symmetry.space_group_name_H-M   'P 1'
#
loop_
_entity.id
_entity.type
_entity.pdbx_description
1 polymer ?
#
loop_
_entity_poly.entity_id
_entity_poly.type
_entity_poly.pdbx_seq_one_letter_code
_entity_poly.pdbx_strand_id
1 'polypeptide(L)'
;TLSPVEVSVRKEKVTPVYNSDEAGLKSYSVVIASLSVKLNAESLKSRMEEESYGVILAQNEEGMYRVIVASYDDKQSAVEKRNEIYEKYSAKGDIDYLRRTYGVPFNDLWILQREY
;
A
#
# COMPACT_ATOMS: atom_id res chain seq x y z
N THR A 1 3.37 -12.99 16.45
CA THR A 1 2.42 -12.86 15.32
C THR A 1 1.80 -11.49 15.39
N LEU A 2 1.50 -10.87 14.24
CA LEU A 2 0.80 -9.58 14.25
C LEU A 2 -0.63 -9.78 14.77
N SER A 3 -1.18 -8.80 15.47
CA SER A 3 -2.60 -8.81 15.85
C SER A 3 -3.47 -8.78 14.59
N PRO A 4 -4.60 -9.50 14.54
CA PRO A 4 -5.52 -9.43 13.40
C PRO A 4 -5.86 -7.98 13.09
N VAL A 5 -5.74 -7.60 11.82
CA VAL A 5 -6.04 -6.24 11.39
C VAL A 5 -7.33 -6.28 10.60
N GLU A 6 -8.32 -5.54 11.07
CA GLU A 6 -9.58 -5.36 10.37
C GLU A 6 -9.33 -4.74 8.99
N VAL A 7 -10.00 -5.28 7.98
CA VAL A 7 -9.96 -4.71 6.63
C VAL A 7 -10.72 -3.41 6.63
N SER A 8 -10.01 -2.28 6.64
CA SER A 8 -10.62 -0.96 6.46
C SER A 8 -10.60 -0.55 4.99
N VAL A 9 -11.68 0.10 4.56
CA VAL A 9 -11.82 0.71 3.23
C VAL A 9 -11.94 2.21 3.40
N ARG A 10 -11.13 2.98 2.69
CA ARG A 10 -11.21 4.45 2.70
C ARG A 10 -11.42 4.93 1.27
N LYS A 11 -12.37 5.85 1.10
CA LYS A 11 -12.64 6.48 -0.18
C LYS A 11 -11.76 7.70 -0.32
N GLU A 12 -10.96 7.76 -1.37
CA GLU A 12 -10.06 8.89 -1.61
C GLU A 12 -9.98 9.17 -3.10
N LYS A 13 -10.03 10.46 -3.45
CA LYS A 13 -9.56 10.94 -4.73
C LYS A 13 -8.05 10.98 -4.72
N VAL A 14 -7.44 10.24 -5.65
CA VAL A 14 -5.98 10.14 -5.77
C VAL A 14 -5.52 10.25 -7.22
N THR A 15 -4.35 10.85 -7.39
CA THR A 15 -3.67 11.00 -8.68
C THR A 15 -2.31 10.28 -8.59
N PRO A 16 -1.92 9.48 -9.59
CA PRO A 16 -0.59 8.88 -9.60
C PRO A 16 0.48 9.98 -9.63
N VAL A 17 1.57 9.79 -8.87
CA VAL A 17 2.71 10.70 -8.84
C VAL A 17 3.48 10.66 -10.16
N TYR A 18 3.51 9.50 -10.81
CA TYR A 18 4.14 9.30 -12.10
C TYR A 18 3.09 8.93 -13.15
N ASN A 19 3.10 9.63 -14.29
CA ASN A 19 2.14 9.38 -15.38
C ASN A 19 2.21 7.95 -15.93
N SER A 20 3.37 7.28 -15.82
CA SER A 20 3.53 5.88 -16.22
C SER A 20 2.61 4.92 -15.46
N ASP A 21 2.20 5.29 -14.26
CA ASP A 21 1.46 4.41 -13.35
C ASP A 21 -0.07 4.58 -13.50
N GLU A 22 -0.53 5.51 -14.34
CA GLU A 22 -1.94 5.86 -14.50
C GLU A 22 -2.81 4.67 -14.93
N ALA A 23 -2.34 3.89 -15.91
CA ALA A 23 -3.06 2.71 -16.39
C ALA A 23 -3.18 1.59 -15.34
N GLY A 24 -2.24 1.57 -14.38
CA GLY A 24 -2.18 0.59 -13.29
C GLY A 24 -3.05 0.94 -12.08
N LEU A 25 -3.44 2.21 -11.92
CA LEU A 25 -4.22 2.67 -10.77
C LEU A 25 -5.73 2.43 -10.99
N LYS A 26 -6.23 1.30 -10.47
CA LYS A 26 -7.62 0.84 -10.59
C LYS A 26 -8.53 1.34 -9.45
N SER A 27 -9.74 0.80 -9.37
CA SER A 27 -10.79 1.22 -8.43
C SER A 27 -10.50 0.86 -6.97
N TYR A 28 -9.85 -0.27 -6.70
CA TYR A 28 -9.53 -0.75 -5.35
C TYR A 28 -8.05 -1.09 -5.22
N SER A 29 -7.36 -0.43 -4.30
CA SER A 29 -5.89 -0.56 -4.16
C SER A 29 -5.48 -0.97 -2.76
N VAL A 30 -4.46 -1.83 -2.65
CA VAL A 30 -3.86 -2.22 -1.37
C VAL A 30 -2.79 -1.19 -1.00
N VAL A 31 -3.07 -0.39 0.02
CA VAL A 31 -2.13 0.60 0.55
C VAL A 31 -1.38 0.00 1.73
N ILE A 32 -0.05 0.06 1.69
CA ILE A 32 0.82 -0.43 2.78
C ILE A 32 1.36 0.69 3.67
N ALA A 33 1.30 1.94 3.20
CA ALA A 33 1.72 3.12 3.94
C ALA A 33 1.08 4.40 3.41
N SER A 34 0.90 5.35 4.32
CA SER A 34 0.48 6.72 4.04
C SER A 34 1.54 7.66 4.59
N LEU A 35 2.21 8.41 3.72
CA LEU A 35 3.40 9.19 4.07
C LEU A 35 3.22 10.64 3.64
N SER A 36 3.62 11.60 4.47
CA SER A 36 3.56 13.03 4.15
C SER A 36 4.78 13.53 3.33
N VAL A 37 5.87 12.75 3.32
CA VAL A 37 7.13 13.13 2.66
C VAL A 37 7.38 12.24 1.45
N LYS A 38 7.48 12.87 0.27
CA LYS A 38 7.69 12.18 -1.02
C LYS A 38 8.91 11.26 -1.01
N LEU A 39 10.04 11.75 -0.52
CA LEU A 39 11.29 10.98 -0.48
C LEU A 39 11.17 9.69 0.34
N ASN A 40 10.38 9.71 1.43
CA ASN A 40 10.12 8.52 2.22
C ASN A 40 9.23 7.53 1.46
N ALA A 41 8.25 8.02 0.70
CA ALA A 41 7.40 7.19 -0.16
C ALA A 41 8.20 6.57 -1.32
N GLU A 42 9.09 7.33 -1.95
CA GLU A 42 10.01 6.83 -2.99
C GLU A 42 10.97 5.78 -2.42
N SER A 43 11.52 6.02 -1.22
CA SER A 43 12.38 5.04 -0.55
C SER A 43 11.63 3.75 -0.21
N LEU A 44 10.36 3.82 0.18
CA LEU A 44 9.55 2.63 0.42
C LEU A 44 9.19 1.92 -0.89
N LYS A 45 8.89 2.68 -1.96
CA LYS A 45 8.69 2.13 -3.31
C LYS A 45 9.87 1.28 -3.74
N SER A 46 11.10 1.80 -3.69
CA SER A 46 12.29 1.04 -4.09
C SER A 46 12.46 -0.26 -3.29
N ARG A 47 12.25 -0.22 -1.96
CA ARG A 47 12.32 -1.45 -1.13
C ARG A 47 11.26 -2.49 -1.50
N MET A 48 10.06 -2.06 -1.86
CA MET A 48 9.00 -2.99 -2.26
C MET A 48 9.18 -3.50 -3.69
N GLU A 49 9.81 -2.72 -4.57
CA GLU A 49 10.25 -3.19 -5.89
C GLU A 49 11.33 -4.28 -5.77
N GLU A 50 12.24 -4.18 -4.79
CA GLU A 50 13.21 -5.26 -4.45
C GLU A 50 12.49 -6.54 -3.96
N GLU A 51 11.33 -6.42 -3.31
CA GLU A 51 10.45 -7.53 -2.97
C GLU A 51 9.53 -7.96 -4.15
N SER A 52 9.84 -7.49 -5.36
CA SER A 52 9.15 -7.81 -6.63
C SER A 52 7.70 -7.31 -6.75
N TYR A 53 7.33 -6.27 -6.00
CA TYR A 53 6.05 -5.60 -6.19
C TYR A 53 6.12 -4.55 -7.30
N GLY A 54 5.06 -4.45 -8.11
CA GLY A 54 4.80 -3.28 -8.95
C GLY A 54 4.18 -2.17 -8.10
N VAL A 55 4.96 -1.14 -7.76
CA VAL A 55 4.52 -0.11 -6.81
C VAL A 55 4.05 1.15 -7.52
N ILE A 56 2.84 1.56 -7.20
CA ILE A 56 2.28 2.85 -7.61
C ILE A 56 2.38 3.81 -6.42
N LEU A 57 2.95 4.99 -6.66
CA LEU A 57 2.79 6.11 -5.74
C LEU A 57 1.63 6.95 -6.22
N ALA A 58 0.62 7.14 -5.37
CA ALA A 58 -0.47 8.07 -5.63
C ALA A 58 -0.51 9.15 -4.53
N GLN A 59 -1.01 10.33 -4.84
CA GLN A 59 -1.19 11.42 -3.89
C GLN A 59 -2.67 11.74 -3.76
N ASN A 60 -3.17 11.88 -2.53
CA ASN A 60 -4.53 12.35 -2.28
C ASN A 60 -4.62 13.88 -2.28
N GLU A 61 -5.83 14.42 -2.14
CA GLU A 61 -6.08 15.87 -2.12
C GLU A 61 -5.43 16.61 -0.94
N GLU A 62 -5.07 15.90 0.13
CA GLU A 62 -4.36 16.44 1.30
C GLU A 62 -2.83 16.44 1.13
N GLY A 63 -2.32 16.01 -0.03
CA GLY A 63 -0.89 15.94 -0.30
C GLY A 63 -0.19 14.70 0.27
N MET A 64 -0.94 13.75 0.83
CA MET A 64 -0.40 12.51 1.39
C MET A 64 -0.14 11.46 0.30
N TYR A 65 1.04 10.85 0.36
CA TYR A 65 1.46 9.79 -0.56
C TYR A 65 0.98 8.42 -0.09
N ARG A 66 0.27 7.71 -0.96
CA ARG A 66 -0.16 6.31 -0.81
C ARG A 66 0.83 5.42 -1.53
N VAL A 67 1.44 4.52 -0.78
CA VAL A 67 2.30 3.47 -1.35
C VAL A 67 1.42 2.26 -1.62
N ILE A 68 1.11 2.04 -2.90
CA ILE A 68 0.19 1.02 -3.38
C ILE A 68 0.99 -0.12 -4.01
N VAL A 69 0.77 -1.35 -3.54
CA VAL A 69 1.50 -2.55 -4.01
C VAL A 69 0.65 -3.49 -4.88
N ALA A 70 -0.65 -3.23 -4.96
CA ALA A 70 -1.58 -3.93 -5.84
C ALA A 70 -2.84 -3.08 -6.07
N SER A 71 -3.43 -3.20 -7.25
CA SER A 71 -4.64 -2.46 -7.64
C SER A 71 -5.54 -3.32 -8.52
N TYR A 72 -6.84 -3.28 -8.27
CA TYR A 72 -7.87 -4.15 -8.86
C TYR A 72 -9.14 -3.36 -9.19
N ASP A 73 -9.92 -3.88 -10.14
CA ASP A 73 -11.21 -3.28 -10.49
C ASP A 73 -12.30 -3.63 -9.47
N ASP A 74 -12.13 -4.71 -8.69
CA ASP A 74 -13.08 -5.14 -7.66
C ASP A 74 -12.48 -5.15 -6.24
N LYS A 75 -13.36 -5.00 -5.25
CA LYS A 75 -12.98 -4.94 -3.84
C LYS A 75 -12.46 -6.28 -3.32
N GLN A 76 -13.04 -7.39 -3.77
CA GLN A 76 -12.74 -8.71 -3.21
C GLN A 76 -11.28 -9.10 -3.49
N SER A 77 -10.83 -8.95 -4.74
CA SER A 77 -9.45 -9.18 -5.15
C SER A 77 -8.44 -8.35 -4.34
N ALA A 78 -8.77 -7.07 -4.07
CA ALA A 78 -7.94 -6.21 -3.25
C ALA A 78 -7.86 -6.68 -1.78
N VAL A 79 -8.98 -7.12 -1.20
CA VAL A 79 -9.03 -7.66 0.17
C VAL A 79 -8.25 -8.97 0.29
N GLU A 80 -8.41 -9.88 -0.66
CA GLU A 80 -7.67 -11.15 -0.69
C GLU A 80 -6.16 -10.90 -0.78
N LYS A 81 -5.73 -10.03 -1.70
CA LYS A 81 -4.31 -9.66 -1.83
C LYS A 81 -3.77 -8.97 -0.57
N ARG A 82 -4.55 -8.10 0.07
CA ARG A 82 -4.17 -7.45 1.33
C ARG A 82 -3.95 -8.48 2.45
N ASN A 83 -4.78 -9.51 2.53
CA ASN A 83 -4.64 -10.58 3.51
C ASN A 83 -3.40 -11.45 3.23
N GLU A 84 -3.16 -11.80 1.96
CA GLU A 84 -1.94 -12.50 1.54
C GLU A 84 -0.67 -11.73 1.93
N ILE A 85 -0.64 -10.41 1.69
CA ILE A 85 0.49 -9.55 2.07
C ILE A 85 0.65 -9.53 3.59
N TYR A 86 -0.44 -9.35 4.33
CA TYR A 86 -0.42 -9.35 5.79
C TYR A 86 0.13 -10.67 6.35
N GLU A 87 -0.30 -11.82 5.83
CA GLU A 87 0.19 -13.14 6.23
C GLU A 87 1.67 -13.33 5.89
N LYS A 88 2.07 -12.98 4.65
CA LYS A 88 3.46 -13.05 4.18
C LYS A 88 4.41 -12.29 5.10
N TYR A 89 4.07 -11.06 5.46
CA TYR A 89 4.93 -10.24 6.33
C TYR A 89 4.82 -10.60 7.81
N SER A 90 3.64 -11.04 8.28
CA SER A 90 3.48 -11.58 9.64
C SER A 90 4.37 -12.80 9.90
N ALA A 91 4.63 -13.61 8.86
CA ALA A 91 5.52 -14.76 8.94
C ALA A 91 7.01 -14.40 8.96
N LYS A 92 7.39 -13.19 8.51
CA LYS A 92 8.79 -12.74 8.45
C LYS A 92 9.32 -12.24 9.80
N GLY A 93 8.47 -11.70 10.67
CA GLY A 93 8.89 -11.22 11.99
C GLY A 93 7.84 -10.36 12.70
N ASP A 94 8.23 -9.84 13.87
CA ASP A 94 7.41 -8.90 14.63
C ASP A 94 7.47 -7.47 14.05
N ILE A 95 6.72 -6.56 14.67
CA ILE A 95 6.59 -5.17 14.24
C ILE A 95 7.95 -4.46 14.19
N ASP A 96 8.82 -4.69 15.17
CA ASP A 96 10.11 -4.01 15.26
C ASP A 96 11.08 -4.51 14.19
N TYR A 97 11.08 -5.83 13.94
CA TYR A 97 11.79 -6.41 12.81
C TYR A 97 11.30 -5.83 11.48
N LEU A 98 9.98 -5.81 11.25
CA LEU A 98 9.40 -5.34 9.99
C LEU A 98 9.68 -3.86 9.73
N ARG A 99 9.56 -3.00 10.75
CA ARG A 99 9.91 -1.57 10.63
C ARG A 99 11.38 -1.37 10.28
N ARG A 100 12.30 -2.10 10.93
CA ARG A 100 13.73 -1.97 10.67
C ARG A 100 14.13 -2.46 9.29
N THR A 101 13.50 -3.54 8.81
CA THR A 101 13.84 -4.15 7.52
C THR A 101 13.16 -3.42 6.35
N TYR A 102 11.86 -3.13 6.47
CA TYR A 102 11.03 -2.66 5.37
C TYR A 102 10.60 -1.21 5.49
N GLY A 103 10.79 -0.57 6.65
CA GLY A 103 10.31 0.78 6.93
C GLY A 103 8.83 0.86 7.29
N VAL A 104 8.10 -0.27 7.28
CA VAL A 104 6.68 -0.34 7.62
C VAL A 104 6.36 -1.60 8.44
N PRO A 105 5.37 -1.53 9.34
CA PRO A 105 5.03 -2.64 10.23
C PRO A 105 4.08 -3.69 9.63
N PHE A 106 3.50 -3.42 8.46
CA PHE A 106 2.46 -4.26 7.82
C PHE A 106 1.26 -4.61 8.73
N ASN A 107 0.97 -3.80 9.74
CA ASN A 107 -0.22 -3.94 10.59
C ASN A 107 -1.25 -2.82 10.38
N ASP A 108 -1.06 -1.96 9.38
CA ASP A 108 -1.96 -0.86 9.00
C ASP A 108 -2.25 -0.88 7.48
N LEU A 109 -2.39 -2.08 6.89
CA LEU A 109 -2.81 -2.21 5.49
C LEU A 109 -4.30 -1.94 5.37
N TRP A 110 -4.67 -1.11 4.40
CA TRP A 110 -6.05 -0.75 4.10
C TRP A 110 -6.31 -0.73 2.60
N ILE A 111 -7.60 -0.75 2.25
CA ILE A 111 -8.06 -0.71 0.86
C ILE A 111 -8.47 0.72 0.51
N LEU A 112 -7.81 1.29 -0.48
CA LEU A 112 -8.24 2.54 -1.09
C LEU A 112 -9.34 2.22 -2.11
N GLN A 113 -10.50 2.85 -1.96
CA GLN A 113 -11.52 2.93 -3.01
C GLN A 113 -11.34 4.28 -3.72
N ARG A 114 -10.94 4.24 -5.00
CA ARG A 114 -10.63 5.45 -5.77
C ARG A 114 -11.91 6.21 -6.11
N GLU A 115 -11.89 7.51 -5.83
CA GLU A 115 -12.88 8.47 -6.31
C GLU A 115 -12.31 9.29 -7.49
N TYR A 116 -13.20 9.84 -8.31
CA TYR A 116 -12.87 10.55 -9.55
C TYR A 116 -13.31 12.02 -9.48
#